data_AF-A0A946EQH6-F1
#
_entry.id   AF-A0A946EQH6-F1
#
_cell.length_a   1.000
_cell.length_b   1.000
_cell.length_c   1.000
_cell.angle_alpha   90.00
_cell.angle_beta   90.00
_cell.angle_gamma   90.00
#
_symmetry.space_group_name_H-M   'P 1'
#
loop_
_entity.id
_entity.type
_entity.pdbx_description
1 polymer ?
#
loop_
_entity_poly.entity_id
_entity_poly.type
_entity_poly.pdbx_seq_one_letter_code
_entity_poly.pdbx_strand_id
1 'polypeptide(L)'
;MARTGKPREGCEGFRRPASRFPGRSGRRRAIALGAVHLLIGLHLLHWVVTGTTLSPVEPSESMYTLENGQVNAGFIFFIVAILSTALLGRWFCGWACHMVALQDLCGWMMRKIGIRPQPFRSRLLGWVPFLLAFYMFLWPTLKRWSLPWFEGQFATVASWIDPVRPWVGFTDHLMVADFWATFPSWWIAIPFFLVCGFATVYLLGSKGFCSYGCPYGAFFSVADRISPMAIVANMDACESCGLCTANCTSNVQISREIKIHSQVVDPGCMKCLDCVDVCPNGVLSFGRGAWNPLAKAIAPTRNTHLSLQGEVSLAILCALIWFSWRGVYAQIPMLMATGIAISVSFLIWKSLQLLRLEDVSLQGQQLRRTGAITTPGLILLAITISSILLTLSAGHTRWNEVQADRHFNEAQVNLDQVLIPGQPPISPQLMESAALAVQHLQRCRHFSRGGFALLEPPGTILEEKLGYMSAVSGDLIGASSWWGLALEEKSSDDLLVRYGQLVELQEGPQALARWLDSQRERLGNRLTLVNLRGDLARRQALSAFQGGQAEAAARHLQALIGWIGEEPELLRNIADLLDQAGISEEATSFRQRAQLSEQNSAPPAGTTDRR
;
A
#
# COMPACT_ATOMS: atom_id res chain seq x y z
N MET A 1 51.46 2.22 -5.15
CA MET A 1 52.55 1.29 -4.84
C MET A 1 52.06 0.15 -3.94
N ALA A 2 51.28 -0.77 -4.49
CA ALA A 2 50.86 -2.00 -3.81
C ALA A 2 51.51 -3.17 -4.56
N ARG A 3 52.75 -3.55 -4.18
CA ARG A 3 53.45 -4.68 -4.83
C ARG A 3 54.33 -5.54 -3.93
N THR A 4 54.43 -5.25 -2.63
CA THR A 4 55.12 -6.14 -1.70
C THR A 4 54.10 -6.67 -0.71
N GLY A 5 53.74 -7.94 -0.84
CA GLY A 5 52.78 -8.63 0.04
C GLY A 5 53.28 -8.86 1.47
N LYS A 6 54.21 -8.04 1.97
CA LYS A 6 54.63 -8.02 3.36
C LYS A 6 54.08 -6.76 4.04
N PRO A 7 53.37 -6.86 5.17
CA PRO A 7 53.00 -5.70 5.97
C PRO A 7 54.27 -4.97 6.45
N ARG A 8 54.16 -3.66 6.72
CA ARG A 8 55.22 -2.91 7.41
C ARG A 8 55.53 -3.58 8.75
N GLU A 9 56.80 -3.58 9.18
CA GLU A 9 57.19 -4.00 10.54
C GLU A 9 56.29 -3.32 11.58
N GLY A 10 55.71 -4.10 12.50
CA GLY A 10 54.69 -3.65 13.46
C GLY A 10 53.23 -3.84 13.02
N CYS A 11 52.96 -4.14 11.74
CA CYS A 11 51.61 -4.46 11.22
C CYS A 11 51.42 -5.96 10.93
N GLU A 12 52.29 -6.82 11.43
CA GLU A 12 52.32 -8.26 11.14
C GLU A 12 51.12 -9.03 11.72
N GLY A 13 50.51 -8.51 12.79
CA GLY A 13 49.23 -8.96 13.33
C GLY A 13 48.00 -8.50 12.54
N PHE A 14 48.14 -7.46 11.69
CA PHE A 14 47.10 -7.03 10.75
C PHE A 14 47.12 -7.91 9.49
N ARG A 15 46.94 -9.23 9.66
CA ARG A 15 46.23 -9.94 8.60
C ARG A 15 44.89 -9.24 8.50
N ARG A 16 44.63 -8.50 7.42
CA ARG A 16 43.25 -8.23 7.00
C ARG A 16 42.54 -9.57 7.15
N PRO A 17 41.54 -9.73 8.03
CA PRO A 17 40.63 -10.83 7.84
C PRO A 17 39.92 -10.45 6.55
N ALA A 18 40.49 -10.90 5.43
CA ALA A 18 39.74 -11.20 4.23
C ALA A 18 38.87 -12.43 4.53
N SER A 19 38.26 -12.53 5.72
CA SER A 19 37.22 -13.51 5.95
C SER A 19 36.05 -13.03 5.11
N ARG A 20 35.99 -13.57 3.88
CA ARG A 20 34.81 -13.65 3.02
C ARG A 20 33.60 -14.27 3.75
N PHE A 21 33.76 -14.69 5.00
CA PHE A 21 32.77 -15.32 5.84
C PHE A 21 32.43 -14.46 7.06
N PRO A 22 31.13 -14.40 7.45
CA PRO A 22 30.71 -13.73 8.66
C PRO A 22 31.37 -14.36 9.90
N GLY A 23 31.70 -13.52 10.88
CA GLY A 23 32.15 -13.96 12.20
C GLY A 23 31.06 -14.75 12.95
N ARG A 24 31.34 -15.11 14.20
CA ARG A 24 30.42 -15.94 15.00
C ARG A 24 29.05 -15.27 15.17
N SER A 25 29.02 -13.96 15.41
CA SER A 25 27.78 -13.21 15.56
C SER A 25 27.05 -13.06 14.23
N GLY A 26 27.77 -12.82 13.13
CA GLY A 26 27.19 -12.74 11.79
C GLY A 26 26.51 -14.04 11.33
N ARG A 27 27.07 -15.22 11.64
CA ARG A 27 26.40 -16.52 11.35
C ARG A 27 25.13 -16.69 12.16
N ARG A 28 25.18 -16.40 13.47
CA ARG A 28 24.01 -16.47 14.35
C ARG A 28 22.91 -15.51 13.90
N ARG A 29 23.29 -14.31 13.47
CA ARG A 29 22.35 -13.31 12.93
C ARG A 29 21.70 -13.78 11.63
N ALA A 30 22.46 -14.36 10.71
CA ALA A 30 21.90 -14.93 9.47
C ALA A 30 20.88 -16.04 9.76
N ILE A 31 21.17 -16.92 10.74
CA ILE A 31 20.23 -17.98 11.18
C ILE A 31 18.97 -17.35 11.79
N ALA A 32 19.11 -16.38 12.69
CA ALA A 32 17.98 -15.70 13.32
C ALA A 32 17.08 -15.00 12.30
N LEU A 33 17.66 -14.25 11.37
CA LEU A 33 16.92 -13.56 10.31
C LEU A 33 16.27 -14.56 9.33
N GLY A 34 16.95 -15.67 9.02
CA GLY A 34 16.38 -16.77 8.22
C GLY A 34 15.20 -17.44 8.92
N ALA A 35 15.28 -17.65 10.24
CA ALA A 35 14.18 -18.20 11.03
C ALA A 35 12.95 -17.28 11.02
N VAL A 36 13.12 -15.96 11.04
CA VAL A 36 11.99 -15.02 10.89
C VAL A 36 11.30 -15.19 9.53
N HIS A 37 12.04 -15.36 8.43
CA HIS A 37 11.43 -15.59 7.11
C HIS A 37 10.72 -16.94 7.04
N LEU A 38 11.27 -17.96 7.70
CA LEU A 38 10.60 -19.25 7.84
C LEU A 38 9.26 -19.11 8.59
N LEU A 39 9.24 -18.35 9.70
CA LEU A 39 8.01 -18.08 10.45
C LEU A 39 6.97 -17.32 9.62
N ILE A 40 7.40 -16.33 8.82
CA ILE A 40 6.51 -15.64 7.87
C ILE A 40 5.92 -16.64 6.87
N GLY A 41 6.73 -17.52 6.29
CA GLY A 41 6.27 -18.56 5.37
C GLY A 41 5.30 -19.55 6.01
N LEU A 42 5.55 -19.96 7.26
CA LEU A 42 4.65 -20.83 8.03
C LEU A 42 3.32 -20.14 8.36
N HIS A 43 3.34 -18.84 8.67
CA HIS A 43 2.13 -18.04 8.90
C HIS A 43 1.25 -17.95 7.64
N LEU A 44 1.89 -17.72 6.48
CA LEU A 44 1.20 -17.73 5.19
C LEU A 44 0.62 -19.10 4.87
N LEU A 45 1.39 -20.17 5.10
CA LEU A 45 0.91 -21.54 4.90
C LEU A 45 -0.30 -21.85 5.79
N HIS A 46 -0.26 -21.42 7.07
CA HIS A 46 -1.37 -21.57 7.99
C HIS A 46 -2.64 -20.91 7.44
N TRP A 47 -2.56 -19.65 7.01
CA TRP A 47 -3.70 -18.94 6.41
C TRP A 47 -4.28 -19.66 5.19
N VAL A 48 -3.43 -20.13 4.28
CA VAL A 48 -3.86 -20.87 3.08
C VAL A 48 -4.61 -22.15 3.46
N VAL A 49 -4.26 -22.79 4.58
CA VAL A 49 -4.91 -24.03 5.05
C VAL A 49 -6.19 -23.76 5.83
N THR A 50 -6.22 -22.75 6.71
CA THR A 50 -7.34 -22.51 7.63
C THR A 50 -8.37 -21.51 7.12
N GLY A 51 -8.04 -20.70 6.11
CA GLY A 51 -8.89 -19.61 5.60
C GLY A 51 -8.98 -18.39 6.52
N THR A 52 -8.52 -18.49 7.77
CA THR A 52 -8.45 -17.37 8.74
C THR A 52 -7.14 -17.41 9.50
N THR A 53 -6.53 -16.25 9.75
CA THR A 53 -5.25 -16.18 10.46
C THR A 53 -5.16 -14.88 11.29
N LEU A 54 -4.09 -14.76 12.09
CA LEU A 54 -3.77 -13.49 12.75
C LEU A 54 -3.51 -12.40 11.70
N SER A 55 -4.01 -11.19 11.99
CA SER A 55 -3.75 -10.01 11.18
C SER A 55 -2.26 -9.81 10.93
N PRO A 56 -1.86 -9.13 9.83
CA PRO A 56 -0.46 -8.93 9.50
C PRO A 56 0.37 -8.46 10.71
N VAL A 57 1.44 -9.20 11.01
CA VAL A 57 2.34 -8.92 12.15
C VAL A 57 3.40 -7.92 11.71
N GLU A 58 2.93 -6.71 11.40
CA GLU A 58 3.78 -5.63 10.94
C GLU A 58 3.46 -4.32 11.67
N PRO A 59 4.46 -3.47 11.96
CA PRO A 59 4.20 -2.22 12.66
C PRO A 59 3.32 -1.22 11.88
N SER A 60 3.15 -1.36 10.56
CA SER A 60 2.30 -0.48 9.74
C SER A 60 0.82 -0.63 10.10
N GLU A 61 0.39 -1.83 10.45
CA GLU A 61 -0.98 -2.14 10.88
C GLU A 61 -1.40 -1.32 12.11
N SER A 62 -0.44 -0.92 12.96
CA SER A 62 -0.73 -0.06 14.12
C SER A 62 -1.29 1.31 13.73
N MET A 63 -1.13 1.73 12.47
CA MET A 63 -1.79 2.92 11.91
C MET A 63 -3.31 2.76 11.95
N TYR A 64 -3.87 1.60 11.58
CA TYR A 64 -5.31 1.35 11.64
C TYR A 64 -5.86 1.34 13.06
N THR A 65 -5.03 1.04 14.07
CA THR A 65 -5.42 1.17 15.47
C THR A 65 -5.60 2.63 15.86
N LEU A 66 -4.72 3.53 15.43
CA LEU A 66 -4.83 4.97 15.71
C LEU A 66 -5.88 5.66 14.83
N GLU A 67 -6.00 5.22 13.57
CA GLU A 67 -6.97 5.76 12.63
C GLU A 67 -8.36 5.22 12.93
N ASN A 68 -8.57 3.91 12.96
CA ASN A 68 -9.92 3.33 12.99
C ASN A 68 -10.30 2.76 14.38
N GLY A 69 -9.39 2.76 15.35
CA GLY A 69 -9.61 2.10 16.64
C GLY A 69 -9.49 0.58 16.58
N GLN A 70 -8.94 0.02 15.50
CA GLN A 70 -8.86 -1.43 15.28
C GLN A 70 -7.63 -2.02 15.98
N VAL A 71 -7.82 -2.77 17.06
CA VAL A 71 -6.72 -3.44 17.76
C VAL A 71 -6.34 -4.70 16.97
N ASN A 72 -5.13 -4.72 16.44
CA ASN A 72 -4.61 -5.80 15.60
C ASN A 72 -3.26 -6.33 16.11
N ALA A 73 -2.80 -7.45 15.55
CA ALA A 73 -1.55 -8.10 15.96
C ALA A 73 -0.33 -7.21 15.70
N GLY A 74 -0.37 -6.38 14.66
CA GLY A 74 0.70 -5.43 14.33
C GLY A 74 0.90 -4.35 15.40
N PHE A 75 -0.18 -3.85 16.01
CA PHE A 75 -0.13 -2.92 17.15
C PHE A 75 0.54 -3.54 18.37
N ILE A 76 0.13 -4.74 18.75
CA ILE A 76 0.73 -5.49 19.88
C ILE A 76 2.22 -5.74 19.59
N PHE A 77 2.54 -6.21 18.38
CA PHE A 77 3.91 -6.43 17.95
C PHE A 77 4.76 -5.16 18.00
N PHE A 78 4.22 -4.01 17.59
CA PHE A 78 4.95 -2.76 17.61
C PHE A 78 5.29 -2.30 19.04
N ILE A 79 4.35 -2.43 19.98
CA ILE A 79 4.60 -2.17 21.41
C ILE A 79 5.71 -3.09 21.93
N VAL A 80 5.61 -4.40 21.66
CA VAL A 80 6.63 -5.38 22.08
C VAL A 80 8.00 -5.04 21.48
N ALA A 81 8.06 -4.62 20.22
CA ALA A 81 9.30 -4.20 19.56
C ALA A 81 9.89 -2.92 20.17
N ILE A 82 9.05 -1.94 20.54
CA ILE A 82 9.48 -0.72 21.24
C ILE A 82 10.02 -1.07 22.63
N LEU A 83 9.30 -1.89 23.41
CA LEU A 83 9.74 -2.33 24.74
C LEU A 83 11.03 -3.16 24.67
N SER A 84 11.13 -4.08 23.71
CA SER A 84 12.36 -4.80 23.44
C SER A 84 13.50 -3.84 23.11
N THR A 85 13.22 -2.77 22.37
CA THR A 85 14.21 -1.72 22.04
C THR A 85 14.59 -0.90 23.26
N ALA A 86 13.65 -0.60 24.16
CA ALA A 86 13.93 0.10 25.40
C ALA A 86 14.79 -0.73 26.38
N LEU A 87 14.78 -2.06 26.27
CA LEU A 87 15.54 -2.95 27.16
C LEU A 87 16.89 -3.38 26.58
N LEU A 88 16.91 -3.78 25.30
CA LEU A 88 18.08 -4.34 24.62
C LEU A 88 18.71 -3.35 23.63
N GLY A 89 18.13 -2.17 23.47
CA GLY A 89 18.40 -1.24 22.39
C GLY A 89 17.86 -1.74 21.06
N ARG A 90 18.26 -1.12 19.95
CA ARG A 90 17.87 -1.48 18.56
C ARG A 90 18.36 -2.86 18.07
N TRP A 91 18.54 -3.79 18.99
CA TRP A 91 18.81 -5.20 18.78
C TRP A 91 17.72 -5.85 17.91
N PHE A 92 16.43 -5.52 18.10
CA PHE A 92 15.34 -6.01 17.23
C PHE A 92 15.61 -5.72 15.75
N CYS A 93 16.03 -4.49 15.42
CA CYS A 93 16.40 -4.12 14.05
C CYS A 93 17.54 -4.99 13.51
N GLY A 94 18.56 -5.28 14.33
CA GLY A 94 19.71 -6.09 13.93
C GLY A 94 19.41 -7.58 13.76
N TRP A 95 18.48 -8.14 14.55
CA TRP A 95 18.37 -9.60 14.74
C TRP A 95 17.04 -10.23 14.33
N ALA A 96 15.96 -9.44 14.23
CA ALA A 96 14.62 -9.93 13.94
C ALA A 96 13.91 -9.21 12.79
N CYS A 97 14.33 -7.99 12.43
CA CYS A 97 13.67 -7.22 11.38
C CYS A 97 13.91 -7.82 9.97
N HIS A 98 12.83 -8.23 9.30
CA HIS A 98 12.89 -8.79 7.95
C HIS A 98 13.42 -7.78 6.91
N MET A 99 13.15 -6.47 7.08
CA MET A 99 13.71 -5.43 6.20
C MET A 99 15.22 -5.31 6.32
N VAL A 100 15.81 -5.48 7.52
CA VAL A 100 17.27 -5.49 7.67
C VAL A 100 17.88 -6.74 7.05
N ALA A 101 17.20 -7.89 7.11
CA ALA A 101 17.64 -9.09 6.40
C ALA A 101 17.73 -8.86 4.88
N LEU A 102 16.73 -8.21 4.29
CA LEU A 102 16.75 -7.82 2.88
C LEU A 102 17.95 -6.91 2.58
N GLN A 103 18.19 -5.88 3.39
CA GLN A 103 19.31 -4.95 3.16
C GLN A 103 20.68 -5.60 3.34
N ASP A 104 20.82 -6.49 4.32
CA ASP A 104 22.04 -7.29 4.54
C ASP A 104 22.28 -8.25 3.36
N LEU A 105 21.23 -8.86 2.80
CA LEU A 105 21.29 -9.69 1.59
C LEU A 105 21.75 -8.86 0.39
N CYS A 106 21.12 -7.72 0.13
CA CYS A 106 21.52 -6.79 -0.94
C CYS A 106 22.99 -6.36 -0.78
N GLY A 107 23.40 -5.97 0.43
CA GLY A 107 24.76 -5.55 0.72
C GLY A 107 25.78 -6.68 0.61
N TRP A 108 25.40 -7.92 0.90
CA TRP A 108 26.23 -9.10 0.64
C TRP A 108 26.38 -9.39 -0.86
N MET A 109 25.28 -9.32 -1.63
CA MET A 109 25.29 -9.50 -3.09
C MET A 109 26.18 -8.45 -3.77
N MET A 110 26.05 -7.17 -3.40
CA MET A 110 26.88 -6.10 -3.95
C MET A 110 28.37 -6.29 -3.66
N ARG A 111 28.72 -6.72 -2.44
CA ARG A 111 30.11 -7.01 -2.06
C ARG A 111 30.71 -8.16 -2.88
N LYS A 112 29.90 -9.16 -3.28
CA LYS A 112 30.36 -10.23 -4.18
C LYS A 112 30.75 -9.72 -5.56
N ILE A 113 30.05 -8.69 -6.06
CA ILE A 113 30.32 -8.05 -7.35
C ILE A 113 31.40 -6.95 -7.22
N GLY A 114 32.00 -6.78 -6.03
CA GLY A 114 33.08 -5.83 -5.77
C GLY A 114 32.62 -4.41 -5.42
N ILE A 115 31.31 -4.17 -5.31
CA ILE A 115 30.75 -2.88 -4.91
C ILE A 115 30.75 -2.78 -3.38
N ARG A 116 31.26 -1.66 -2.84
CA ARG A 116 31.28 -1.37 -1.40
C ARG A 116 30.44 -0.14 -1.09
N PRO A 117 29.14 -0.32 -0.81
CA PRO A 117 28.24 0.81 -0.64
C PRO A 117 28.66 1.74 0.49
N GLN A 118 28.94 2.99 0.14
CA GLN A 118 29.30 4.06 1.05
C GLN A 118 28.05 4.83 1.48
N PRO A 119 28.00 5.28 2.74
CA PRO A 119 26.88 6.03 3.25
C PRO A 119 26.90 7.48 2.79
N PHE A 120 25.73 7.98 2.42
CA PHE A 120 25.52 9.40 2.19
C PHE A 120 25.19 10.09 3.53
N ARG A 121 25.85 11.22 3.81
CA ARG A 121 25.72 11.96 5.08
C ARG A 121 25.18 13.36 4.83
N SER A 122 24.00 13.64 5.40
CA SER A 122 23.35 14.95 5.42
C SER A 122 22.60 15.14 6.74
N ARG A 123 22.49 16.38 7.22
CA ARG A 123 21.81 16.70 8.50
C ARG A 123 20.30 16.53 8.39
N LEU A 124 19.71 17.06 7.32
CA LEU A 124 18.26 17.00 7.10
C LEU A 124 17.77 15.57 6.83
N LEU A 125 18.61 14.73 6.24
CA LEU A 125 18.26 13.33 5.98
C LEU A 125 18.01 12.53 7.28
N GLY A 126 18.64 12.92 8.39
CA GLY A 126 18.38 12.32 9.71
C GLY A 126 17.00 12.64 10.29
N TRP A 127 16.31 13.67 9.79
CA TRP A 127 14.96 14.04 10.22
C TRP A 127 13.86 13.29 9.49
N VAL A 128 14.16 12.67 8.34
CA VAL A 128 13.17 11.97 7.51
C VAL A 128 12.40 10.89 8.29
N PRO A 129 13.04 10.01 9.10
CA PRO A 129 12.29 9.04 9.92
C PRO A 129 11.28 9.69 10.86
N PHE A 130 11.62 10.84 11.46
CA PHE A 130 10.74 11.55 12.40
C PHE A 130 9.56 12.21 11.68
N LEU A 131 9.80 12.81 10.51
CA LEU A 131 8.74 13.38 9.68
C LEU A 131 7.78 12.30 9.17
N LEU A 132 8.29 11.13 8.78
CA LEU A 132 7.46 10.01 8.35
C LEU A 132 6.68 9.39 9.53
N ALA A 133 7.29 9.28 10.70
CA ALA A 133 6.59 8.85 11.91
C ALA A 133 5.46 9.83 12.29
N PHE A 134 5.73 11.14 12.20
CA PHE A 134 4.72 12.18 12.38
C PHE A 134 3.58 12.02 11.38
N TYR A 135 3.89 11.92 10.08
CA TYR A 135 2.91 11.75 9.02
C TYR A 135 2.09 10.47 9.16
N MET A 136 2.68 9.36 9.57
CA MET A 136 2.00 8.07 9.64
C MET A 136 1.17 7.90 10.92
N PHE A 137 1.64 8.39 12.07
CA PHE A 137 0.98 8.10 13.36
C PHE A 137 0.30 9.30 13.99
N LEU A 138 0.89 10.50 13.87
CA LEU A 138 0.41 11.68 14.57
C LEU A 138 -0.52 12.53 13.70
N TRP A 139 -0.24 12.61 12.40
CA TRP A 139 -1.01 13.43 11.46
C TRP A 139 -2.49 13.01 11.34
N PRO A 140 -2.87 11.72 11.23
CA PRO A 140 -4.28 11.35 11.16
C PRO A 140 -5.06 11.74 12.43
N THR A 141 -4.42 11.57 13.60
CA THR A 141 -4.98 11.93 14.90
C THR A 141 -5.13 13.44 15.04
N LEU A 142 -4.09 14.21 14.66
CA LEU A 142 -4.13 15.66 14.67
C LEU A 142 -5.23 16.16 13.75
N LYS A 143 -5.28 15.64 12.52
CA LYS A 143 -6.30 15.95 11.52
C LYS A 143 -7.70 15.71 12.09
N ARG A 144 -7.94 14.59 12.78
CA ARG A 144 -9.24 14.30 13.43
C ARG A 144 -9.62 15.32 14.52
N TRP A 145 -8.67 15.71 15.37
CA TRP A 145 -8.98 16.52 16.56
C TRP A 145 -8.95 18.02 16.28
N SER A 146 -8.07 18.48 15.39
CA SER A 146 -7.93 19.90 15.07
C SER A 146 -8.84 20.36 13.93
N LEU A 147 -9.24 19.48 13.00
CA LEU A 147 -10.07 19.89 11.86
C LEU A 147 -11.46 20.39 12.23
N PRO A 148 -12.23 19.80 13.16
CA PRO A 148 -13.56 20.32 13.48
C PRO A 148 -13.52 21.77 14.00
N TRP A 149 -12.47 22.13 14.75
CA TRP A 149 -12.23 23.51 15.16
C TRP A 149 -11.76 24.40 14.00
N PHE A 150 -10.90 23.89 13.12
CA PHE A 150 -10.41 24.61 11.94
C PHE A 150 -11.50 24.83 10.87
N GLU A 151 -12.36 23.84 10.64
CA GLU A 151 -13.56 23.91 9.78
C GLU A 151 -14.52 24.98 10.25
N GLY A 152 -14.73 25.09 11.57
CA GLY A 152 -15.58 26.13 12.16
C GLY A 152 -15.03 27.56 12.01
N GLN A 153 -13.73 27.74 11.78
CA GLN A 153 -13.08 29.05 11.65
C GLN A 153 -12.70 29.40 10.19
N PHE A 154 -12.44 28.40 9.35
CA PHE A 154 -11.90 28.55 7.99
C PHE A 154 -12.56 27.57 7.01
N ALA A 155 -13.90 27.57 6.94
CA ALA A 155 -14.69 26.64 6.13
C ALA A 155 -14.24 26.52 4.65
N THR A 156 -13.78 27.61 4.04
CA THR A 156 -13.31 27.64 2.64
C THR A 156 -11.94 27.01 2.42
N VAL A 157 -11.10 26.90 3.46
CA VAL A 157 -9.79 26.22 3.41
C VAL A 157 -9.93 24.78 3.89
N ALA A 158 -10.85 24.54 4.83
CA ALA A 158 -11.07 23.22 5.39
C ALA A 158 -11.77 22.26 4.42
N SER A 159 -12.59 22.76 3.48
CA SER A 159 -13.14 21.96 2.37
C SER A 159 -12.08 21.35 1.43
N TRP A 160 -10.81 21.75 1.57
CA TRP A 160 -9.68 21.17 0.84
C TRP A 160 -8.99 20.03 1.60
N ILE A 161 -9.46 19.68 2.79
CA ILE A 161 -8.85 18.68 3.66
C ILE A 161 -9.89 17.60 3.95
N ASP A 162 -9.70 16.38 3.43
CA ASP A 162 -10.72 15.31 3.52
C ASP A 162 -11.22 15.11 4.97
N PRO A 163 -12.53 15.03 5.23
CA PRO A 163 -13.05 14.78 6.57
C PRO A 163 -12.57 13.43 7.09
N VAL A 164 -12.02 13.41 8.31
CA VAL A 164 -11.56 12.16 8.95
C VAL A 164 -12.76 11.43 9.51
N ARG A 165 -12.87 10.12 9.24
CA ARG A 165 -13.93 9.28 9.79
C ARG A 165 -14.01 9.43 11.33
N PRO A 166 -15.21 9.56 11.90
CA PRO A 166 -15.40 9.65 13.33
C PRO A 166 -14.90 8.37 14.02
N TRP A 167 -14.28 8.52 15.19
CA TRP A 167 -13.76 7.41 15.98
C TRP A 167 -14.94 6.63 16.59
N VAL A 168 -15.09 5.36 16.25
CA VAL A 168 -16.23 4.51 16.68
C VAL A 168 -15.96 3.70 17.96
N GLY A 169 -14.73 3.70 18.47
CA GLY A 169 -14.31 2.97 19.66
C GLY A 169 -13.15 2.02 19.35
N PHE A 170 -12.70 1.24 20.35
CA PHE A 170 -11.77 0.14 20.09
C PHE A 170 -12.53 -1.11 19.66
N THR A 171 -12.11 -1.71 18.55
CA THR A 171 -12.69 -2.95 18.00
C THR A 171 -11.60 -4.01 17.84
N ASP A 172 -11.96 -5.28 18.02
CA ASP A 172 -11.04 -6.41 17.84
C ASP A 172 -10.92 -6.78 16.37
N HIS A 173 -9.69 -6.73 15.85
CA HIS A 173 -9.33 -7.13 14.49
C HIS A 173 -8.11 -8.06 14.49
N LEU A 174 -7.93 -8.86 15.55
CA LEU A 174 -6.81 -9.79 15.66
C LEU A 174 -6.85 -10.91 14.62
N MET A 175 -8.03 -11.38 14.21
CA MET A 175 -8.22 -12.44 13.23
C MET A 175 -8.85 -11.89 11.95
N VAL A 176 -8.31 -12.30 10.80
CA VAL A 176 -8.80 -11.88 9.47
C VAL A 176 -8.91 -13.07 8.53
N ALA A 177 -9.96 -13.04 7.69
CA ALA A 177 -10.16 -13.99 6.61
C ALA A 177 -9.38 -13.60 5.34
N ASP A 178 -9.44 -12.32 4.97
CA ASP A 178 -8.74 -11.79 3.80
C ASP A 178 -7.38 -11.17 4.17
N PHE A 179 -6.41 -12.04 4.49
CA PHE A 179 -5.07 -11.61 4.89
C PHE A 179 -4.33 -10.85 3.77
N TRP A 180 -4.62 -11.14 2.50
CA TRP A 180 -3.87 -10.57 1.38
C TRP A 180 -4.34 -9.16 1.01
N ALA A 181 -5.50 -8.71 1.50
CA ALA A 181 -6.06 -7.40 1.21
C ALA A 181 -5.14 -6.22 1.61
N THR A 182 -4.32 -6.35 2.65
CA THR A 182 -3.41 -5.28 3.07
C THR A 182 -2.11 -5.22 2.24
N PHE A 183 -1.77 -6.28 1.50
CA PHE A 183 -0.51 -6.36 0.77
C PHE A 183 -0.64 -5.85 -0.67
N PRO A 184 0.34 -5.09 -1.17
CA PRO A 184 0.33 -4.68 -2.57
C PRO A 184 0.51 -5.89 -3.49
N SER A 185 -0.04 -5.79 -4.70
CA SER A 185 0.12 -6.80 -5.76
C SER A 185 1.60 -7.10 -6.07
N TRP A 186 1.88 -8.28 -6.60
CA TRP A 186 3.24 -8.78 -6.86
C TRP A 186 4.07 -7.85 -7.78
N TRP A 187 3.43 -7.20 -8.76
CA TRP A 187 4.09 -6.25 -9.66
C TRP A 187 4.50 -4.93 -8.97
N ILE A 188 3.97 -4.61 -7.79
CA ILE A 188 4.41 -3.51 -6.93
C ILE A 188 5.39 -4.00 -5.85
N ALA A 189 5.17 -5.21 -5.32
CA ALA A 189 6.05 -5.81 -4.32
C ALA A 189 7.50 -5.98 -4.84
N ILE A 190 7.68 -6.38 -6.11
CA ILE A 190 9.02 -6.52 -6.71
C ILE A 190 9.76 -5.16 -6.76
N PRO A 191 9.20 -4.09 -7.38
CA PRO A 191 9.78 -2.75 -7.30
C PRO A 191 10.04 -2.27 -5.87
N PHE A 192 9.14 -2.56 -4.93
CA PHE A 192 9.33 -2.22 -3.52
C PHE A 192 10.63 -2.82 -2.96
N PHE A 193 10.86 -4.12 -3.17
CA PHE A 193 12.10 -4.77 -2.73
C PHE A 193 13.34 -4.23 -3.45
N LEU A 194 13.23 -3.91 -4.73
CA LEU A 194 14.33 -3.31 -5.51
C LEU A 194 14.69 -1.92 -4.99
N VAL A 195 13.70 -1.08 -4.70
CA VAL A 195 13.91 0.29 -4.23
C VAL A 195 14.38 0.30 -2.77
N CYS A 196 13.61 -0.27 -1.85
CA CYS A 196 13.90 -0.26 -0.41
C CYS A 196 15.10 -1.16 -0.04
N GLY A 197 15.41 -2.16 -0.86
CA GLY A 197 16.62 -2.98 -0.77
C GLY A 197 17.76 -2.44 -1.62
N PHE A 198 17.81 -2.85 -2.89
CA PHE A 198 18.97 -2.63 -3.76
C PHE A 198 19.31 -1.15 -4.01
N ALA A 199 18.33 -0.31 -4.40
CA ALA A 199 18.61 1.08 -4.74
C ALA A 199 19.11 1.87 -3.53
N THR A 200 18.39 1.80 -2.40
CA THR A 200 18.82 2.51 -1.17
C THR A 200 20.13 1.96 -0.62
N VAL A 201 20.38 0.64 -0.70
CA VAL A 201 21.65 0.07 -0.26
C VAL A 201 22.80 0.57 -1.13
N TYR A 202 22.63 0.59 -2.46
CA TYR A 202 23.65 1.06 -3.39
C TYR A 202 23.98 2.54 -3.21
N LEU A 203 22.96 3.38 -3.00
CA LEU A 203 23.11 4.85 -2.95
C LEU A 203 23.44 5.37 -1.54
N LEU A 204 22.88 4.77 -0.48
CA LEU A 204 22.94 5.29 0.90
C LEU A 204 23.70 4.39 1.88
N GLY A 205 24.25 3.25 1.43
CA GLY A 205 25.03 2.33 2.26
C GLY A 205 24.23 1.12 2.75
N SER A 206 24.90 0.15 3.37
CA SER A 206 24.35 -1.20 3.66
C SER A 206 23.03 -1.25 4.43
N LYS A 207 22.67 -0.19 5.18
CA LYS A 207 21.39 -0.08 5.92
C LYS A 207 20.66 1.23 5.62
N GLY A 208 20.82 1.75 4.41
CA GLY A 208 20.36 3.07 3.98
C GLY A 208 18.88 3.34 4.29
N PHE A 209 17.97 2.50 3.79
CA PHE A 209 16.54 2.61 4.10
C PHE A 209 16.23 2.55 5.60
N CYS A 210 16.78 1.59 6.35
CA CYS A 210 16.50 1.50 7.79
C CYS A 210 17.05 2.68 8.61
N SER A 211 18.08 3.37 8.10
CA SER A 211 18.65 4.57 8.72
C SER A 211 17.88 5.85 8.37
N TYR A 212 17.38 5.97 7.14
CA TYR A 212 16.87 7.24 6.62
C TYR A 212 15.40 7.22 6.15
N GLY A 213 14.86 6.06 5.76
CA GLY A 213 13.52 5.94 5.18
C GLY A 213 12.50 5.19 6.06
N CYS A 214 12.93 4.55 7.14
CA CYS A 214 12.04 3.78 8.01
C CYS A 214 11.38 4.66 9.08
N PRO A 215 10.04 4.82 9.11
CA PRO A 215 9.33 5.63 10.12
C PRO A 215 9.49 5.05 11.53
N TYR A 216 9.53 3.73 11.67
CA TYR A 216 9.75 3.05 12.96
C TYR A 216 11.13 3.36 13.55
N GLY A 217 12.09 3.75 12.69
CA GLY A 217 13.41 4.19 13.10
C GLY A 217 13.38 5.37 14.07
N ALA A 218 12.39 6.25 13.99
CA ALA A 218 12.22 7.35 14.93
C ALA A 218 11.92 6.84 16.35
N PHE A 219 10.88 6.02 16.51
CA PHE A 219 10.52 5.41 17.80
C PHE A 219 11.66 4.58 18.37
N PHE A 220 12.28 3.74 17.54
CA PHE A 220 13.38 2.89 17.96
C PHE A 220 14.63 3.69 18.32
N SER A 221 14.90 4.84 17.68
CA SER A 221 16.01 5.71 18.06
C SER A 221 15.79 6.41 19.41
N VAL A 222 14.55 6.75 19.75
CA VAL A 222 14.19 7.33 21.04
C VAL A 222 14.24 6.26 22.13
N ALA A 223 13.66 5.10 21.88
CA ALA A 223 13.72 3.95 22.79
C ALA A 223 15.16 3.44 23.01
N ASP A 224 16.05 3.56 22.02
CA ASP A 224 17.45 3.16 22.19
C ASP A 224 18.19 3.99 23.25
N ARG A 225 17.85 5.28 23.39
CA ARG A 225 18.54 6.17 24.34
C ARG A 225 18.31 5.78 25.79
N ILE A 226 17.15 5.19 26.09
CA ILE A 226 16.82 4.71 27.43
C ILE A 226 17.36 3.30 27.71
N SER A 227 17.91 2.62 26.70
CA SER A 227 18.40 1.24 26.85
C SER A 227 19.60 1.14 27.79
N PRO A 228 19.57 0.23 28.78
CA PRO A 228 20.74 -0.09 29.60
C PRO A 228 21.78 -0.94 28.83
N MET A 229 21.40 -1.55 27.71
CA MET A 229 22.27 -2.41 26.91
C MET A 229 22.91 -1.61 25.77
N ALA A 230 24.23 -1.74 25.64
CA ALA A 230 25.05 -1.05 24.65
C ALA A 230 26.22 -1.95 24.17
N ILE A 231 26.92 -1.49 23.14
CA ILE A 231 28.23 -2.06 22.79
C ILE A 231 29.26 -1.34 23.66
N VAL A 232 29.86 -2.06 24.61
CA VAL A 232 30.85 -1.53 25.56
C VAL A 232 32.25 -1.89 25.09
N ALA A 233 33.21 -1.03 25.40
CA ALA A 233 34.60 -1.19 25.01
C ALA A 233 35.51 -1.19 26.24
N ASN A 234 36.40 -2.18 26.34
CA ASN A 234 37.53 -2.11 27.26
C ASN A 234 38.66 -1.29 26.62
N MET A 235 38.76 -0.01 26.99
CA MET A 235 39.73 0.90 26.38
C MET A 235 41.18 0.55 26.70
N ASP A 236 41.45 -0.23 27.76
CA ASP A 236 42.81 -0.66 28.13
C ASP A 236 43.41 -1.61 27.10
N ALA A 237 42.58 -2.38 26.38
CA ALA A 237 42.99 -3.30 25.33
C ALA A 237 42.94 -2.69 23.91
N CYS A 238 42.57 -1.41 23.79
CA CYS A 238 42.25 -0.77 22.51
C CYS A 238 43.44 -0.01 21.90
N GLU A 239 43.93 -0.49 20.75
CA GLU A 239 45.01 0.17 20.00
C GLU A 239 44.51 1.21 18.98
N SER A 240 43.23 1.60 19.02
CA SER A 240 42.65 2.61 18.12
C SER A 240 42.80 2.34 16.61
N CYS A 241 42.82 1.06 16.20
CA CYS A 241 43.02 0.63 14.80
C CYS A 241 41.93 1.06 13.80
N GLY A 242 40.73 1.41 14.26
CA GLY A 242 39.62 1.88 13.42
C GLY A 242 38.86 0.81 12.60
N LEU A 243 39.25 -0.48 12.69
CA LEU A 243 38.60 -1.58 11.95
C LEU A 243 37.09 -1.69 12.25
N CYS A 244 36.69 -1.43 13.49
CA CYS A 244 35.29 -1.44 13.92
C CYS A 244 34.42 -0.45 13.14
N THR A 245 34.92 0.78 12.90
CA THR A 245 34.23 1.81 12.11
C THR A 245 34.21 1.44 10.63
N ALA A 246 35.33 0.95 10.09
CA ALA A 246 35.46 0.60 8.68
C ALA A 246 34.49 -0.53 8.25
N ASN A 247 34.16 -1.44 9.16
CA ASN A 247 33.27 -2.57 8.93
C ASN A 247 31.85 -2.36 9.48
N CYS A 248 31.54 -1.18 10.03
CA CYS A 248 30.22 -0.89 10.58
C CYS A 248 29.17 -0.74 9.48
N THR A 249 28.29 -1.74 9.34
CA THR A 249 27.18 -1.72 8.37
C THR A 249 26.07 -0.74 8.75
N SER A 250 25.99 -0.32 10.01
CA SER A 250 25.05 0.71 10.51
C SER A 250 25.56 2.15 10.30
N ASN A 251 26.72 2.36 9.67
CA ASN A 251 27.31 3.70 9.43
C ASN A 251 27.57 4.53 10.71
N VAL A 252 27.83 3.85 11.84
CA VAL A 252 28.23 4.50 13.10
C VAL A 252 29.75 4.58 13.18
N GLN A 253 30.29 5.70 13.70
CA GLN A 253 31.72 5.88 13.94
C GLN A 253 32.15 5.27 15.28
N ILE A 254 32.15 3.94 15.33
CA ILE A 254 32.38 3.16 16.55
C ILE A 254 33.68 3.54 17.25
N SER A 255 34.80 3.65 16.52
CA SER A 255 36.10 4.02 17.08
C SER A 255 36.12 5.38 17.77
N ARG A 256 35.27 6.32 17.33
CA ARG A 256 35.16 7.64 17.94
C ARG A 256 34.26 7.61 19.18
N GLU A 257 33.14 6.91 19.07
CA GLU A 257 32.19 6.73 20.17
C GLU A 257 32.86 6.07 21.38
N ILE A 258 33.53 4.93 21.17
CA ILE A 258 34.19 4.19 22.26
C ILE A 258 35.34 4.98 22.89
N LYS A 259 36.05 5.82 22.12
CA LYS A 259 37.14 6.64 22.66
C LYS A 259 36.65 7.71 23.65
N ILE A 260 35.43 8.20 23.47
CA ILE A 260 34.88 9.30 24.28
C ILE A 260 33.95 8.79 25.38
N HIS A 261 33.16 7.77 25.08
CA HIS A 261 32.14 7.26 26.00
C HIS A 261 32.45 5.87 26.56
N SER A 262 33.53 5.20 26.14
CA SER A 262 33.83 3.79 26.44
C SER A 262 32.71 2.81 26.04
N GLN A 263 31.75 3.29 25.25
CA GLN A 263 30.61 2.54 24.72
C GLN A 263 30.06 3.26 23.49
N VAL A 264 29.21 2.59 22.73
CA VAL A 264 28.48 3.20 21.60
C VAL A 264 27.16 3.77 22.10
N VAL A 265 26.99 5.10 22.05
CA VAL A 265 25.76 5.80 22.45
C VAL A 265 24.93 6.31 21.27
N ASP A 266 25.49 6.25 20.05
CA ASP A 266 24.78 6.61 18.82
C ASP A 266 23.51 5.75 18.59
N PRO A 267 22.30 6.35 18.59
CA PRO A 267 21.04 5.63 18.39
C PRO A 267 20.86 5.10 16.95
N GLY A 268 21.76 5.46 16.02
CA GLY A 268 21.90 4.81 14.72
C GLY A 268 22.44 3.38 14.80
N CYS A 269 23.02 2.97 15.93
CA CYS A 269 23.57 1.63 16.11
C CYS A 269 22.46 0.58 16.24
N MET A 270 22.33 -0.30 15.25
CA MET A 270 21.36 -1.42 15.28
C MET A 270 21.86 -2.66 16.04
N LYS A 271 22.94 -2.52 16.82
CA LYS A 271 23.50 -3.59 17.69
C LYS A 271 23.67 -4.94 16.98
N CYS A 272 24.08 -4.88 15.70
CA CYS A 272 24.24 -6.04 14.82
C CYS A 272 25.53 -6.85 15.06
N LEU A 273 26.42 -6.35 15.92
CA LEU A 273 27.68 -6.95 16.37
C LEU A 273 28.76 -7.17 15.30
N ASP A 274 28.61 -6.59 14.10
CA ASP A 274 29.65 -6.66 13.05
C ASP A 274 31.02 -6.12 13.52
N CYS A 275 30.99 -5.11 14.40
CA CYS A 275 32.20 -4.52 14.97
C CYS A 275 32.87 -5.39 16.05
N VAL A 276 32.08 -6.21 16.76
CA VAL A 276 32.59 -7.16 17.75
C VAL A 276 33.32 -8.28 17.02
N ASP A 277 32.72 -8.80 15.94
CA ASP A 277 33.27 -9.90 15.14
C ASP A 277 34.60 -9.55 14.42
N VAL A 278 34.84 -8.28 14.10
CA VAL A 278 36.05 -7.84 13.37
C VAL A 278 37.17 -7.35 14.30
N CYS A 279 36.90 -7.15 15.59
CA CYS A 279 37.89 -6.62 16.52
C CYS A 279 38.99 -7.67 16.80
N PRO A 280 40.26 -7.44 16.43
CA PRO A 280 41.32 -8.43 16.63
C PRO A 280 41.64 -8.66 18.12
N ASN A 281 41.52 -7.62 18.93
CA ASN A 281 41.89 -7.64 20.35
C ASN A 281 40.70 -7.95 21.28
N GLY A 282 39.51 -8.25 20.74
CA GLY A 282 38.32 -8.57 21.54
C GLY A 282 37.84 -7.43 22.47
N VAL A 283 38.15 -6.18 22.12
CA VAL A 283 37.86 -4.98 22.94
C VAL A 283 36.36 -4.74 23.14
N LEU A 284 35.55 -5.09 22.14
CA LEU A 284 34.14 -4.76 22.07
C LEU A 284 33.28 -5.94 22.52
N SER A 285 32.26 -5.67 23.34
CA SER A 285 31.25 -6.67 23.72
C SER A 285 29.87 -6.04 23.81
N PHE A 286 28.81 -6.86 23.70
CA PHE A 286 27.45 -6.42 23.95
C PHE A 286 27.09 -6.70 25.41
N GLY A 287 26.72 -5.66 26.15
CA GLY A 287 26.53 -5.76 27.60
C GLY A 287 25.85 -4.55 28.20
N ARG A 288 25.82 -4.49 29.52
CA ARG A 288 25.28 -3.33 30.26
C ARG A 288 26.28 -2.18 30.15
N GLY A 289 25.82 -1.08 29.57
CA GLY A 289 26.56 0.16 29.46
C GLY A 289 26.36 1.08 30.67
N ALA A 290 27.13 2.16 30.73
CA ALA A 290 26.84 3.28 31.62
C ALA A 290 25.54 3.95 31.15
N TRP A 291 24.48 3.82 31.93
CA TRP A 291 23.17 4.35 31.56
C TRP A 291 23.19 5.88 31.59
N ASN A 292 23.07 6.50 30.41
CA ASN A 292 22.98 7.95 30.26
C ASN A 292 22.06 8.30 29.07
N PRO A 293 20.75 8.50 29.31
CA PRO A 293 19.80 8.79 28.23
C PRO A 293 19.99 10.17 27.58
N LEU A 294 20.76 11.05 28.23
CA LEU A 294 21.09 12.39 27.73
C LEU A 294 22.45 12.44 27.02
N ALA A 295 23.15 11.30 26.92
CA ALA A 295 24.40 11.22 26.18
C ALA A 295 24.17 11.66 24.73
N LYS A 296 24.87 12.71 24.31
CA LYS A 296 24.83 13.18 22.92
C LYS A 296 25.77 12.33 22.09
N ALA A 297 25.20 11.54 21.18
CA ALA A 297 25.96 10.90 20.11
C ALA A 297 26.85 11.93 19.41
N ILE A 298 28.09 11.56 19.14
CA ILE A 298 29.03 12.50 18.57
C ILE A 298 28.76 12.58 17.08
N ALA A 299 28.12 13.68 16.67
CA ALA A 299 27.94 13.97 15.26
C ALA A 299 29.31 13.89 14.52
N PRO A 300 29.36 13.29 13.32
CA PRO A 300 30.56 13.30 12.48
C PRO A 300 31.15 14.71 12.40
N THR A 301 32.47 14.86 12.50
CA THR A 301 33.14 16.15 12.28
C THR A 301 32.81 16.66 10.88
N ARG A 302 31.90 17.63 10.81
CA ARG A 302 31.72 18.74 9.83
C ARG A 302 31.97 18.58 8.33
N ASN A 303 32.19 17.40 7.77
CA ASN A 303 32.19 17.21 6.32
C ASN A 303 30.83 16.67 5.88
N THR A 304 29.78 17.49 6.02
CA THR A 304 28.55 17.26 5.25
C THR A 304 28.92 17.40 3.77
N HIS A 305 28.41 16.52 2.92
CA HIS A 305 28.70 16.62 1.48
C HIS A 305 28.08 17.86 0.83
N LEU A 306 27.20 18.58 1.54
CA LEU A 306 26.49 19.75 1.07
C LEU A 306 26.58 20.93 2.05
N SER A 307 26.44 22.14 1.50
CA SER A 307 26.11 23.36 2.23
C SER A 307 24.67 23.33 2.72
N LEU A 308 24.31 24.17 3.70
CA LEU A 308 22.94 24.21 4.24
C LEU A 308 21.90 24.51 3.15
N GLN A 309 22.19 25.45 2.24
CA GLN A 309 21.31 25.75 1.11
C GLN A 309 21.11 24.52 0.22
N GLY A 310 22.19 23.80 -0.10
CA GLY A 310 22.11 22.57 -0.87
C GLY A 310 21.30 21.47 -0.17
N GLU A 311 21.42 21.34 1.15
CA GLU A 311 20.59 20.40 1.93
C GLU A 311 19.10 20.79 1.86
N VAL A 312 18.76 22.07 2.05
CA VAL A 312 17.37 22.55 1.99
C VAL A 312 16.78 22.35 0.60
N SER A 313 17.50 22.70 -0.46
CA SER A 313 17.03 22.46 -1.84
C SER A 313 16.77 20.98 -2.11
N LEU A 314 17.66 20.10 -1.62
CA LEU A 314 17.49 18.65 -1.77
C LEU A 314 16.31 18.12 -0.95
N ALA A 315 16.07 18.68 0.24
CA ALA A 315 14.92 18.32 1.07
C ALA A 315 13.60 18.73 0.43
N ILE A 316 13.51 19.93 -0.14
CA ILE A 316 12.34 20.40 -0.90
C ILE A 316 12.09 19.49 -2.12
N LEU A 317 13.15 19.21 -2.89
CA LEU A 317 13.06 18.29 -4.02
C LEU A 317 12.57 16.90 -3.59
N CYS A 318 13.12 16.36 -2.52
CA CYS A 318 12.71 15.07 -1.96
C CYS A 318 11.23 15.07 -1.55
N ALA A 319 10.76 16.14 -0.90
CA ALA A 319 9.36 16.29 -0.52
C ALA A 319 8.44 16.34 -1.75
N LEU A 320 8.79 17.12 -2.78
CA LEU A 320 8.02 17.18 -4.03
C LEU A 320 7.93 15.81 -4.70
N ILE A 321 9.06 15.10 -4.84
CA ILE A 321 9.09 13.75 -5.40
C ILE A 321 8.23 12.80 -4.55
N TRP A 322 8.31 12.90 -3.22
CA TRP A 322 7.53 12.06 -2.32
C TRP A 322 6.03 12.25 -2.50
N PHE A 323 5.54 13.51 -2.57
CA PHE A 323 4.13 13.80 -2.83
C PHE A 323 3.69 13.38 -4.24
N SER A 324 4.59 13.42 -5.23
CA SER A 324 4.32 12.91 -6.57
C SER A 324 4.14 11.40 -6.63
N TRP A 325 4.69 10.63 -5.69
CA TRP A 325 4.62 9.15 -5.69
C TRP A 325 3.68 8.58 -4.63
N ARG A 326 3.46 9.30 -3.52
CA ARG A 326 2.66 8.84 -2.39
C ARG A 326 1.20 8.62 -2.81
N GLY A 327 0.74 7.37 -2.74
CA GLY A 327 -0.65 7.01 -2.99
C GLY A 327 -1.07 6.99 -4.47
N VAL A 328 -0.13 7.19 -5.39
CA VAL A 328 -0.42 7.07 -6.83
C VAL A 328 -0.89 5.66 -7.14
N TYR A 329 -1.91 5.55 -7.98
CA TYR A 329 -2.52 4.28 -8.40
C TYR A 329 -3.16 3.48 -7.26
N ALA A 330 -3.41 4.13 -6.11
CA ALA A 330 -3.85 3.50 -4.85
C ALA A 330 -2.96 2.32 -4.38
N GLN A 331 -1.76 2.19 -4.95
CA GLN A 331 -0.93 0.99 -4.81
C GLN A 331 0.45 1.29 -4.26
N ILE A 332 0.97 2.51 -4.45
CA ILE A 332 2.34 2.85 -4.05
C ILE A 332 2.37 3.17 -2.56
N PRO A 333 2.91 2.28 -1.71
CA PRO A 333 2.90 2.48 -0.28
C PRO A 333 3.89 3.59 0.11
N MET A 334 3.65 4.20 1.26
CA MET A 334 4.48 5.29 1.78
C MET A 334 5.97 4.92 1.82
N LEU A 335 6.29 3.70 2.25
CA LEU A 335 7.67 3.21 2.34
C LEU A 335 8.35 3.15 0.97
N MET A 336 7.64 2.74 -0.08
CA MET A 336 8.16 2.75 -1.45
C MET A 336 8.38 4.19 -1.93
N ALA A 337 7.39 5.06 -1.74
CA ALA A 337 7.48 6.48 -2.13
C ALA A 337 8.67 7.17 -1.46
N THR A 338 8.93 6.88 -0.18
CA THR A 338 10.14 7.35 0.53
C THR A 338 11.43 6.82 -0.10
N GLY A 339 11.49 5.52 -0.40
CA GLY A 339 12.65 4.92 -1.06
C GLY A 339 12.94 5.54 -2.43
N ILE A 340 11.89 5.79 -3.23
CA ILE A 340 11.98 6.47 -4.53
C ILE A 340 12.44 7.91 -4.32
N ALA A 341 11.77 8.67 -3.46
CA ALA A 341 12.08 10.09 -3.23
C ALA A 341 13.54 10.31 -2.81
N ILE A 342 14.05 9.52 -1.87
CA ILE A 342 15.45 9.61 -1.43
C ILE A 342 16.42 9.22 -2.57
N SER A 343 16.12 8.14 -3.29
CA SER A 343 16.99 7.63 -4.35
C SER A 343 17.04 8.58 -5.55
N VAL A 344 15.89 9.06 -6.02
CA VAL A 344 15.79 10.01 -7.14
C VAL A 344 16.41 11.36 -6.77
N SER A 345 16.18 11.87 -5.55
CA SER A 345 16.85 13.07 -5.07
C SER A 345 18.38 12.93 -5.11
N PHE A 346 18.91 11.80 -4.63
CA PHE A 346 20.34 11.52 -4.67
C PHE A 346 20.86 11.44 -6.11
N LEU A 347 20.14 10.76 -7.01
CA LEU A 347 20.50 10.63 -8.42
C LEU A 347 20.55 11.99 -9.12
N ILE A 348 19.55 12.85 -8.91
CA ILE A 348 19.52 14.22 -9.42
C ILE A 348 20.74 15.00 -8.93
N TRP A 349 20.99 14.98 -7.62
CA TRP A 349 22.15 15.66 -7.03
C TRP A 349 23.47 15.14 -7.63
N LYS A 350 23.62 13.83 -7.79
CA LYS A 350 24.84 13.21 -8.31
C LYS A 350 25.04 13.50 -9.80
N SER A 351 23.96 13.51 -10.58
CA SER A 351 23.98 13.93 -11.99
C SER A 351 24.36 15.40 -12.14
N LEU A 352 23.88 16.29 -11.26
CA LEU A 352 24.30 17.69 -11.27
C LEU A 352 25.80 17.85 -10.96
N GLN A 353 26.34 17.05 -10.02
CA GLN A 353 27.78 17.02 -9.79
C GLN A 353 28.53 16.53 -11.03
N LEU A 354 28.04 15.46 -11.66
CA LEU A 354 28.63 14.89 -12.86
C LEU A 354 28.75 15.92 -13.98
N LEU A 355 27.74 16.77 -14.16
CA LEU A 355 27.73 17.81 -15.20
C LEU A 355 28.62 19.00 -14.86
N ARG A 356 28.79 19.34 -13.57
CA ARG A 356 29.51 20.55 -13.12
C ARG A 356 30.98 20.35 -12.77
N LEU A 357 31.36 19.17 -12.29
CA LEU A 357 32.72 18.88 -11.82
C LEU A 357 33.48 18.06 -12.88
N GLU A 358 34.80 18.21 -12.92
CA GLU A 358 35.66 17.52 -13.89
C GLU A 358 35.88 16.04 -13.58
N ASP A 359 35.95 15.70 -12.28
CA ASP A 359 36.16 14.35 -11.78
C ASP A 359 35.08 13.99 -10.74
N VAL A 360 34.31 12.93 -11.03
CA VAL A 360 33.24 12.47 -10.14
C VAL A 360 33.23 10.95 -10.10
N SER A 361 33.20 10.39 -8.89
CA SER A 361 33.07 8.95 -8.68
C SER A 361 31.86 8.60 -7.81
N LEU A 362 31.39 7.36 -7.95
CA LEU A 362 30.35 6.76 -7.12
C LEU A 362 30.71 5.30 -6.85
N GLN A 363 30.73 4.89 -5.57
CA GLN A 363 31.03 3.52 -5.12
C GLN A 363 32.30 2.89 -5.74
N GLY A 364 33.34 3.69 -5.96
CA GLY A 364 34.61 3.25 -6.55
C GLY A 364 34.64 3.23 -8.08
N GLN A 365 33.53 3.52 -8.76
CA GLN A 365 33.48 3.71 -10.20
C GLN A 365 33.67 5.19 -10.54
N GLN A 366 34.53 5.48 -11.51
CA GLN A 366 34.66 6.82 -12.07
C GLN A 366 33.51 7.08 -13.04
N LEU A 367 32.71 8.11 -12.77
CA LEU A 367 31.59 8.53 -13.62
C LEU A 367 32.03 9.57 -14.65
N ARG A 368 32.92 10.49 -14.26
CA ARG A 368 33.57 11.46 -15.16
C ARG A 368 35.04 11.56 -14.78
N ARG A 369 35.89 11.63 -15.80
CA ARG A 369 37.35 11.71 -15.65
C ARG A 369 37.89 12.76 -16.60
N THR A 370 38.68 13.70 -16.09
CA THR A 370 39.34 14.75 -16.89
C THR A 370 38.36 15.43 -17.86
N GLY A 371 37.16 15.75 -17.37
CA GLY A 371 36.10 16.39 -18.17
C GLY A 371 35.29 15.47 -19.08
N ALA A 372 35.72 14.24 -19.38
CA ALA A 372 35.00 13.28 -20.22
C ALA A 372 34.07 12.37 -19.41
N ILE A 373 32.80 12.26 -19.84
CA ILE A 373 31.81 11.37 -19.21
C ILE A 373 32.09 9.93 -19.63
N THR A 374 32.20 9.04 -18.66
CA THR A 374 32.40 7.60 -18.88
C THR A 374 31.07 6.88 -19.11
N THR A 375 31.09 5.64 -19.61
CA THR A 375 29.86 4.84 -19.79
C THR A 375 29.04 4.68 -18.50
N PRO A 376 29.63 4.40 -17.31
CA PRO A 376 28.89 4.43 -16.05
C PRO A 376 28.24 5.79 -15.75
N GLY A 377 28.91 6.89 -16.10
CA GLY A 377 28.34 8.24 -15.98
C GLY A 377 27.15 8.46 -16.91
N LEU A 378 27.22 7.99 -18.15
CA LEU A 378 26.11 8.06 -19.11
C LEU A 378 24.92 7.21 -18.66
N ILE A 379 25.16 6.00 -18.16
CA ILE A 379 24.12 5.13 -17.58
C ILE A 379 23.44 5.83 -16.41
N LEU A 380 24.21 6.44 -15.50
CA LEU A 380 23.66 7.18 -14.38
C LEU A 380 22.79 8.36 -14.84
N LEU A 381 23.22 9.11 -15.87
CA LEU A 381 22.40 10.19 -16.46
C LEU A 381 21.10 9.65 -17.08
N ALA A 382 21.17 8.55 -17.82
CA ALA A 382 19.98 7.92 -18.41
C ALA A 382 18.98 7.46 -17.34
N ILE A 383 19.47 6.82 -16.27
CA ILE A 383 18.65 6.40 -15.12
C ILE A 383 18.03 7.63 -14.43
N THR A 384 18.80 8.71 -14.22
CA THR A 384 18.28 9.94 -13.63
C THR A 384 17.19 10.57 -14.49
N ILE A 385 17.40 10.69 -15.81
CA ILE A 385 16.41 11.26 -16.74
C ILE A 385 15.13 10.41 -16.74
N SER A 386 15.28 9.08 -16.86
CA SER A 386 14.13 8.17 -16.78
C SER A 386 13.38 8.31 -15.46
N SER A 387 14.09 8.39 -14.33
CA SER A 387 13.48 8.55 -13.01
C SER A 387 12.74 9.90 -12.85
N ILE A 388 13.27 10.98 -13.45
CA ILE A 388 12.61 12.29 -13.50
C ILE A 388 11.32 12.19 -14.31
N LEU A 389 11.36 11.60 -15.52
CA LEU A 389 10.18 11.45 -16.37
C LEU A 389 9.09 10.61 -15.68
N LEU A 390 9.48 9.50 -15.04
CA LEU A 390 8.57 8.67 -14.25
C LEU A 390 7.94 9.45 -13.09
N THR A 391 8.74 10.27 -12.41
CA THR A 391 8.25 11.11 -11.31
C THR A 391 7.30 12.20 -11.79
N LEU A 392 7.58 12.83 -12.94
CA LEU A 392 6.69 13.82 -13.55
C LEU A 392 5.37 13.18 -13.98
N SER A 393 5.42 11.99 -14.58
CA SER A 393 4.22 11.21 -14.92
C SER A 393 3.41 10.87 -13.66
N ALA A 394 4.06 10.33 -12.61
CA ALA A 394 3.39 10.00 -11.35
C ALA A 394 2.76 11.25 -10.69
N GLY A 395 3.47 12.38 -10.69
CA GLY A 395 2.93 13.65 -10.17
C GLY A 395 1.75 14.17 -11.00
N HIS A 396 1.79 14.01 -12.32
CA HIS A 396 0.65 14.35 -13.19
C HIS A 396 -0.57 13.47 -12.89
N THR A 397 -0.38 12.15 -12.76
CA THR A 397 -1.46 11.24 -12.36
C THR A 397 -2.01 11.63 -11.00
N ARG A 398 -1.14 11.84 -9.99
CA ARG A 398 -1.58 12.22 -8.64
C ARG A 398 -2.40 13.50 -8.63
N TRP A 399 -1.97 14.49 -9.41
CA TRP A 399 -2.72 15.73 -9.56
C TRP A 399 -4.13 15.49 -10.11
N ASN A 400 -4.25 14.71 -11.18
CA ASN A 400 -5.55 14.38 -11.77
C ASN A 400 -6.41 13.53 -10.83
N GLU A 401 -5.84 12.57 -10.09
CA GLU A 401 -6.57 11.81 -9.06
C GLU A 401 -7.14 12.75 -7.99
N VAL A 402 -6.34 13.69 -7.48
CA VAL A 402 -6.80 14.65 -6.45
C VAL A 402 -7.91 15.56 -6.99
N GLN A 403 -7.79 16.05 -8.23
CA GLN A 403 -8.85 16.85 -8.84
C GLN A 403 -10.11 16.02 -9.13
N ALA A 404 -9.93 14.77 -9.58
CA ALA A 404 -11.04 13.85 -9.80
C ALA A 404 -11.78 13.55 -8.50
N ASP A 405 -11.07 13.18 -7.43
CA ASP A 405 -11.68 12.87 -6.12
C ASP A 405 -12.40 14.09 -5.53
N ARG A 406 -11.85 15.30 -5.71
CA ARG A 406 -12.52 16.53 -5.31
C ARG A 406 -13.87 16.70 -6.03
N HIS A 407 -13.86 16.68 -7.35
CA HIS A 407 -15.09 16.86 -8.13
C HIS A 407 -16.06 15.69 -7.96
N PHE A 408 -15.54 14.48 -7.73
CA PHE A 408 -16.33 13.30 -7.40
C PHE A 408 -17.09 13.50 -6.08
N ASN A 409 -16.41 13.98 -5.03
CA ASN A 409 -17.04 14.25 -3.74
C ASN A 409 -18.06 15.40 -3.82
N GLU A 410 -17.79 16.42 -4.64
CA GLU A 410 -18.72 17.51 -4.91
C GLU A 410 -19.98 17.02 -5.66
N ALA A 411 -19.81 16.10 -6.62
CA ALA A 411 -20.87 15.59 -7.49
C ALA A 411 -21.54 14.29 -6.99
N GLN A 412 -21.25 13.85 -5.76
CA GLN A 412 -21.76 12.59 -5.26
C GLN A 412 -23.27 12.67 -4.97
N VAL A 413 -24.05 11.84 -5.64
CA VAL A 413 -25.52 11.77 -5.51
C VAL A 413 -25.99 10.33 -5.33
N ASN A 414 -27.23 10.14 -4.87
CA ASN A 414 -27.83 8.82 -4.98
C ASN A 414 -28.12 8.55 -6.47
N LEU A 415 -27.49 7.52 -7.05
CA LEU A 415 -27.70 7.09 -8.44
C LEU A 415 -29.17 6.82 -8.79
N ASP A 416 -30.00 6.47 -7.81
CA ASP A 416 -31.43 6.29 -8.02
C ASP A 416 -32.10 7.58 -8.53
N GLN A 417 -31.59 8.76 -8.15
CA GLN A 417 -32.06 10.05 -8.66
C GLN A 417 -31.77 10.25 -10.15
N VAL A 418 -30.77 9.53 -10.67
CA VAL A 418 -30.31 9.63 -12.07
C VAL A 418 -30.93 8.54 -12.92
N LEU A 419 -30.99 7.32 -12.39
CA LEU A 419 -31.36 6.13 -13.13
C LEU A 419 -32.87 5.82 -13.08
N ILE A 420 -33.60 6.32 -12.08
CA ILE A 420 -35.04 6.07 -11.94
C ILE A 420 -35.84 7.23 -12.57
N PRO A 421 -36.73 6.96 -13.53
CA PRO A 421 -37.61 7.96 -14.12
C PRO A 421 -38.49 8.67 -13.07
N GLY A 422 -38.73 9.97 -13.24
CA GLY A 422 -39.66 10.76 -12.41
C GLY A 422 -39.06 11.39 -11.15
N GLN A 423 -37.76 11.21 -10.91
CA GLN A 423 -37.03 11.92 -9.85
C GLN A 423 -36.73 13.38 -10.24
N PRO A 424 -36.56 14.29 -9.27
CA PRO A 424 -36.17 15.67 -9.56
C PRO A 424 -34.81 15.72 -10.27
N PRO A 425 -34.62 16.59 -11.26
CA PRO A 425 -33.38 16.68 -12.00
C PRO A 425 -32.22 17.13 -11.10
N ILE A 426 -31.03 16.58 -11.37
CA ILE A 426 -29.79 16.98 -10.72
C ILE A 426 -29.49 18.45 -11.06
N SER A 427 -28.90 19.19 -10.11
CA SER A 427 -28.53 20.58 -10.37
C SER A 427 -27.43 20.67 -11.46
N PRO A 428 -27.46 21.69 -12.32
CA PRO A 428 -26.46 21.87 -13.37
C PRO A 428 -25.02 21.93 -12.84
N GLN A 429 -24.82 22.48 -11.64
CA GLN A 429 -23.49 22.57 -11.02
C GLN A 429 -22.91 21.18 -10.67
N LEU A 430 -23.75 20.25 -10.23
CA LEU A 430 -23.33 18.88 -9.93
C LEU A 430 -22.99 18.11 -11.21
N MET A 431 -23.79 18.32 -12.28
CA MET A 431 -23.53 17.73 -13.59
C MET A 431 -22.20 18.22 -14.19
N GLU A 432 -21.92 19.53 -14.08
CA GLU A 432 -20.64 20.11 -14.52
C GLU A 432 -19.46 19.55 -13.72
N SER A 433 -19.61 19.44 -12.40
CA SER A 433 -18.60 18.83 -11.53
C SER A 433 -18.35 17.37 -11.89
N ALA A 434 -19.40 16.60 -12.18
CA ALA A 434 -19.27 15.22 -12.64
C ALA A 434 -18.54 15.13 -13.99
N ALA A 435 -18.83 16.02 -14.94
CA ALA A 435 -18.14 16.06 -16.24
C ALA A 435 -16.63 16.38 -16.08
N LEU A 436 -16.28 17.31 -15.18
CA LEU A 436 -14.88 17.60 -14.84
C LEU A 436 -14.20 16.39 -14.19
N ALA A 437 -14.89 15.69 -13.29
CA ALA A 437 -14.39 14.45 -12.69
C ALA A 437 -14.10 13.39 -13.77
N VAL A 438 -15.00 13.19 -14.73
CA VAL A 438 -14.78 12.28 -15.88
C VAL A 438 -13.52 12.66 -16.64
N GLN A 439 -13.32 13.96 -16.95
CA GLN A 439 -12.13 14.42 -17.68
C GLN A 439 -10.83 14.09 -16.94
N HIS A 440 -10.80 14.31 -15.63
CA HIS A 440 -9.62 13.99 -14.82
C HIS A 440 -9.40 12.48 -14.67
N LEU A 441 -10.46 11.70 -14.48
CA LEU A 441 -10.39 10.23 -14.41
C LEU A 441 -9.90 9.63 -15.73
N GLN A 442 -10.35 10.15 -16.88
CA GLN A 442 -9.87 9.71 -18.19
C GLN A 442 -8.36 9.95 -18.38
N ARG A 443 -7.82 11.06 -17.86
CA ARG A 443 -6.37 11.31 -17.87
C ARG A 443 -5.58 10.35 -16.98
N CYS A 444 -6.22 9.80 -15.95
CA CYS A 444 -5.63 8.78 -15.07
C CYS A 444 -5.57 7.40 -15.73
N ARG A 445 -6.12 7.23 -16.95
CA ARG A 445 -6.00 5.98 -17.70
C ARG A 445 -4.58 5.78 -18.23
N HIS A 446 -4.22 4.52 -18.45
CA HIS A 446 -2.95 4.08 -18.99
C HIS A 446 -2.77 4.66 -20.40
N PHE A 447 -1.54 4.97 -20.77
CA PHE A 447 -1.23 5.55 -22.08
C PHE A 447 -1.74 4.69 -23.25
N SER A 448 -1.71 3.36 -23.12
CA SER A 448 -2.23 2.45 -24.16
C SER A 448 -3.75 2.49 -24.31
N ARG A 449 -4.46 3.01 -23.31
CA ARG A 449 -5.91 3.16 -23.27
C ARG A 449 -6.35 4.60 -23.54
N GLY A 450 -5.43 5.49 -23.92
CA GLY A 450 -5.70 6.88 -24.28
C GLY A 450 -5.61 7.89 -23.14
N GLY A 451 -5.09 7.51 -21.97
CA GLY A 451 -4.78 8.45 -20.89
C GLY A 451 -3.29 8.84 -20.84
N PHE A 452 -2.83 9.37 -19.70
CA PHE A 452 -1.45 9.82 -19.49
C PHE A 452 -0.73 9.07 -18.34
N ALA A 453 -1.42 8.15 -17.68
CA ALA A 453 -0.85 7.38 -16.59
C ALA A 453 0.08 6.27 -17.09
N LEU A 454 1.11 5.97 -16.31
CA LEU A 454 2.03 4.86 -16.57
C LEU A 454 1.50 3.53 -16.04
N LEU A 455 0.69 3.56 -15.00
CA LEU A 455 0.04 2.41 -14.40
C LEU A 455 -1.44 2.73 -14.20
N GLU A 456 -2.28 1.71 -14.14
CA GLU A 456 -3.68 1.83 -13.73
C GLU A 456 -3.92 0.99 -12.47
N PRO A 457 -4.92 1.33 -11.64
CA PRO A 457 -5.43 0.41 -10.64
C PRO A 457 -5.87 -0.89 -11.33
N PRO A 458 -5.55 -2.08 -10.80
CA PRO A 458 -6.08 -3.33 -11.34
C PRO A 458 -7.60 -3.42 -11.11
N GLY A 459 -8.29 -4.10 -12.01
CA GLY A 459 -9.73 -4.35 -11.91
C GLY A 459 -10.58 -3.17 -12.36
N THR A 460 -11.83 -3.13 -11.88
CA THR A 460 -12.94 -2.33 -12.43
C THR A 460 -13.10 -0.95 -11.80
N ILE A 461 -12.24 -0.57 -10.84
CA ILE A 461 -12.46 0.61 -9.98
C ILE A 461 -12.52 1.90 -10.79
N LEU A 462 -11.65 2.04 -11.79
CA LEU A 462 -11.57 3.26 -12.59
C LEU A 462 -12.77 3.37 -13.52
N GLU A 463 -13.16 2.26 -14.15
CA GLU A 463 -14.31 2.12 -15.03
C GLU A 463 -15.63 2.35 -14.27
N GLU A 464 -15.75 1.81 -13.06
CA GLU A 464 -16.91 2.04 -12.21
C GLU A 464 -17.06 3.52 -11.84
N LYS A 465 -15.96 4.18 -11.44
CA LYS A 465 -15.95 5.63 -11.17
C LYS A 465 -16.28 6.46 -12.41
N LEU A 466 -15.71 6.09 -13.57
CA LEU A 466 -15.99 6.74 -14.85
C LEU A 466 -17.46 6.59 -15.23
N GLY A 467 -18.02 5.38 -15.14
CA GLY A 467 -19.42 5.13 -15.46
C GLY A 467 -20.38 5.85 -14.52
N TYR A 468 -20.07 5.87 -13.22
CA TYR A 468 -20.82 6.63 -12.22
C TYR A 468 -20.86 8.13 -12.56
N MET A 469 -19.70 8.75 -12.78
CA MET A 469 -19.63 10.18 -13.06
C MET A 469 -20.21 10.52 -14.43
N SER A 470 -20.05 9.67 -15.45
CA SER A 470 -20.71 9.82 -16.74
C SER A 470 -22.23 9.78 -16.62
N ALA A 471 -22.78 8.91 -15.78
CA ALA A 471 -24.22 8.88 -15.53
C ALA A 471 -24.68 10.18 -14.87
N VAL A 472 -23.99 10.64 -13.82
CA VAL A 472 -24.32 11.90 -13.12
C VAL A 472 -24.17 13.12 -14.03
N SER A 473 -23.21 13.14 -14.96
CA SER A 473 -23.06 14.22 -15.93
C SER A 473 -24.11 14.20 -17.05
N GLY A 474 -24.96 13.16 -17.11
CA GLY A 474 -25.97 12.97 -18.16
C GLY A 474 -25.46 12.26 -19.43
N ASP A 475 -24.19 11.83 -19.45
CA ASP A 475 -23.64 11.01 -20.55
C ASP A 475 -23.94 9.53 -20.30
N LEU A 476 -25.19 9.15 -20.54
CA LEU A 476 -25.67 7.79 -20.33
C LEU A 476 -24.99 6.79 -21.28
N ILE A 477 -24.58 7.23 -22.47
CA ILE A 477 -23.88 6.38 -23.46
C ILE A 477 -22.48 6.05 -22.95
N GLY A 478 -21.74 7.07 -22.48
CA GLY A 478 -20.45 6.88 -21.82
C GLY A 478 -20.57 5.98 -20.59
N ALA A 479 -21.59 6.19 -19.76
CA ALA A 479 -21.85 5.36 -18.59
C ALA A 479 -22.02 3.88 -18.94
N SER A 480 -22.83 3.59 -19.97
CA SER A 480 -23.05 2.22 -20.46
C SER A 480 -21.76 1.59 -21.00
N SER A 481 -20.95 2.35 -21.73
CA SER A 481 -19.65 1.86 -22.23
C SER A 481 -18.70 1.49 -21.07
N TRP A 482 -18.54 2.38 -20.08
CA TRP A 482 -17.63 2.14 -18.96
C TRP A 482 -18.07 0.98 -18.06
N TRP A 483 -19.34 0.96 -17.67
CA TRP A 483 -19.84 -0.12 -16.84
C TRP A 483 -19.91 -1.46 -17.59
N GLY A 484 -20.13 -1.45 -18.91
CA GLY A 484 -20.02 -2.64 -19.74
C GLY A 484 -18.62 -3.26 -19.68
N LEU A 485 -17.57 -2.44 -19.84
CA LEU A 485 -16.18 -2.88 -19.68
C LEU A 485 -15.90 -3.43 -18.28
N ALA A 486 -16.41 -2.77 -17.23
CA ALA A 486 -16.26 -3.24 -15.87
C ALA A 486 -16.94 -4.62 -15.64
N LEU A 487 -18.13 -4.82 -16.19
CA LEU A 487 -18.85 -6.10 -16.11
C LEU A 487 -18.18 -7.24 -16.88
N GLU A 488 -17.42 -6.94 -17.93
CA GLU A 488 -16.61 -7.94 -18.64
C GLU A 488 -15.49 -8.48 -17.76
N GLU A 489 -14.80 -7.61 -17.02
CA GLU A 489 -13.66 -7.96 -16.17
C GLU A 489 -14.08 -8.58 -14.83
N LYS A 490 -14.95 -7.91 -14.06
CA LYS A 490 -15.45 -8.43 -12.77
C LYS A 490 -16.85 -7.91 -12.47
N SER A 491 -17.84 -8.81 -12.46
CA SER A 491 -19.23 -8.47 -12.12
C SER A 491 -19.48 -8.43 -10.61
N SER A 492 -19.57 -7.21 -10.06
CA SER A 492 -20.11 -6.97 -8.72
C SER A 492 -21.64 -6.90 -8.76
N ASP A 493 -22.29 -7.29 -7.66
CA ASP A 493 -23.75 -7.31 -7.60
C ASP A 493 -24.35 -5.90 -7.66
N ASP A 494 -23.69 -4.90 -7.07
CA ASP A 494 -24.10 -3.49 -7.19
C ASP A 494 -24.01 -3.00 -8.64
N LEU A 495 -22.89 -3.28 -9.32
CA LEU A 495 -22.71 -2.88 -10.72
C LEU A 495 -23.75 -3.53 -11.65
N LEU A 496 -24.14 -4.79 -11.40
CA LEU A 496 -25.20 -5.47 -12.15
C LEU A 496 -26.55 -4.75 -11.99
N VAL A 497 -26.88 -4.31 -10.77
CA VAL A 497 -28.11 -3.52 -10.52
C VAL A 497 -28.05 -2.19 -11.26
N ARG A 498 -26.96 -1.43 -11.12
CA ARG A 498 -26.82 -0.10 -11.74
C ARG A 498 -26.85 -0.18 -13.26
N TYR A 499 -26.16 -1.14 -13.85
CA TYR A 499 -26.17 -1.34 -15.29
C TYR A 499 -27.55 -1.77 -15.80
N GLY A 500 -28.24 -2.68 -15.10
CA GLY A 500 -29.60 -3.08 -15.45
C GLY A 500 -30.57 -1.89 -15.43
N GLN A 501 -30.52 -1.05 -14.39
CA GLN A 501 -31.30 0.19 -14.31
C GLN A 501 -31.01 1.13 -15.50
N LEU A 502 -29.74 1.25 -15.89
CA LEU A 502 -29.34 2.07 -17.04
C LEU A 502 -29.88 1.51 -18.37
N VAL A 503 -29.81 0.19 -18.58
CA VAL A 503 -30.36 -0.48 -19.78
C VAL A 503 -31.87 -0.24 -19.87
N GLU A 504 -32.59 -0.38 -18.75
CA GLU A 504 -34.03 -0.08 -18.71
C GLU A 504 -34.33 1.37 -19.05
N LEU A 505 -33.54 2.32 -18.53
CA LEU A 505 -33.70 3.74 -18.79
C LEU A 505 -33.46 4.10 -20.27
N GLN A 506 -32.45 3.50 -20.91
CA GLN A 506 -32.06 3.82 -22.28
C GLN A 506 -32.90 3.11 -23.35
N GLU A 507 -33.17 1.83 -23.15
CA GLU A 507 -33.75 0.94 -24.18
C GLU A 507 -35.10 0.33 -23.77
N GLY A 508 -35.53 0.57 -22.52
CA GLY A 508 -36.82 0.12 -22.01
C GLY A 508 -36.83 -1.29 -21.41
N PRO A 509 -37.99 -1.72 -20.90
CA PRO A 509 -38.09 -2.93 -20.08
C PRO A 509 -37.88 -4.24 -20.87
N GLN A 510 -38.13 -4.24 -22.18
CA GLN A 510 -37.86 -5.41 -23.03
C GLN A 510 -36.36 -5.63 -23.24
N ALA A 511 -35.59 -4.56 -23.38
CA ALA A 511 -34.13 -4.64 -23.47
C ALA A 511 -33.53 -5.14 -22.15
N LEU A 512 -34.02 -4.64 -21.01
CA LEU A 512 -33.62 -5.14 -19.70
C LEU A 512 -33.90 -6.65 -19.56
N ALA A 513 -35.07 -7.13 -19.97
CA ALA A 513 -35.39 -8.56 -19.92
C ALA A 513 -34.38 -9.41 -20.73
N ARG A 514 -34.08 -9.02 -21.97
CA ARG A 514 -33.09 -9.71 -22.83
C ARG A 514 -31.69 -9.67 -22.22
N TRP A 515 -31.30 -8.52 -21.66
CA TRP A 515 -30.01 -8.38 -20.99
C TRP A 515 -29.92 -9.28 -19.76
N LEU A 516 -30.96 -9.33 -18.90
CA LEU A 516 -31.03 -10.20 -17.73
C LEU A 516 -30.92 -11.68 -18.11
N ASP A 517 -31.61 -12.12 -19.16
CA ASP A 517 -31.50 -13.49 -19.66
C ASP A 517 -30.05 -13.79 -20.10
N SER A 518 -29.39 -12.87 -20.81
CA SER A 518 -27.97 -13.04 -21.20
C SER A 518 -27.03 -13.13 -19.99
N GLN A 519 -27.26 -12.31 -18.96
CA GLN A 519 -26.42 -12.33 -17.75
C GLN A 519 -26.65 -13.57 -16.91
N ARG A 520 -27.88 -14.09 -16.89
CA ARG A 520 -28.20 -15.37 -16.25
C ARG A 520 -27.48 -16.54 -16.91
N GLU A 521 -27.40 -16.57 -18.24
CA GLU A 521 -26.62 -17.59 -18.95
C GLU A 521 -25.13 -17.53 -18.59
N ARG A 522 -24.58 -16.31 -18.45
CA ARG A 522 -23.16 -16.11 -18.13
C ARG A 522 -22.81 -16.36 -16.65
N LEU A 523 -23.66 -15.92 -15.72
CA LEU A 523 -23.37 -15.85 -14.28
C LEU A 523 -24.19 -16.84 -13.44
N GLY A 524 -25.13 -17.56 -14.04
CA GLY A 524 -26.08 -18.41 -13.36
C GLY A 524 -27.18 -17.64 -12.63
N ASN A 525 -27.93 -18.35 -11.77
CA ASN A 525 -29.01 -17.78 -10.95
C ASN A 525 -28.47 -17.01 -9.74
N ARG A 526 -27.73 -15.93 -9.96
CA ARG A 526 -27.39 -15.00 -8.87
C ARG A 526 -28.67 -14.38 -8.31
N LEU A 527 -28.77 -14.30 -6.98
CA LEU A 527 -29.92 -13.72 -6.28
C LEU A 527 -30.26 -12.31 -6.78
N THR A 528 -29.25 -11.50 -7.05
CA THR A 528 -29.39 -10.12 -7.56
C THR A 528 -30.10 -10.08 -8.91
N LEU A 529 -29.74 -10.96 -9.84
CA LEU A 529 -30.39 -11.04 -11.16
C LEU A 529 -31.84 -11.51 -11.05
N VAL A 530 -32.09 -12.49 -10.16
CA VAL A 530 -33.44 -13.00 -9.86
C VAL A 530 -34.32 -11.88 -9.31
N ASN A 531 -33.81 -11.09 -8.35
CA ASN A 531 -34.52 -9.97 -7.77
C ASN A 531 -34.84 -8.89 -8.80
N LEU A 532 -33.88 -8.52 -9.66
CA LEU A 532 -34.09 -7.55 -10.74
C LEU A 532 -35.15 -8.03 -11.74
N ARG A 533 -35.10 -9.30 -12.13
CA ARG A 533 -36.10 -9.88 -13.05
C ARG A 533 -37.49 -9.92 -12.42
N GLY A 534 -37.56 -10.27 -11.13
CA GLY A 534 -38.78 -10.27 -10.31
C GLY A 534 -39.43 -8.90 -10.25
N ASP A 535 -38.66 -7.86 -9.90
CA ASP A 535 -39.17 -6.48 -9.85
C ASP A 535 -39.68 -6.00 -11.21
N LEU A 536 -38.92 -6.23 -12.28
CA LEU A 536 -39.32 -5.90 -13.64
C LEU A 536 -40.65 -6.57 -14.02
N ALA A 537 -40.77 -7.88 -13.81
CA ALA A 537 -41.98 -8.63 -14.15
C ALA A 537 -43.19 -8.15 -13.34
N ARG A 538 -43.00 -7.83 -12.06
CA ARG A 538 -44.06 -7.25 -11.21
C ARG A 538 -44.53 -5.89 -11.73
N ARG A 539 -43.60 -4.99 -12.09
CA ARG A 539 -43.95 -3.67 -12.64
C ARG A 539 -44.67 -3.78 -13.98
N GLN A 540 -44.20 -4.65 -14.88
CA GLN A 540 -44.85 -4.93 -16.16
C GLN A 540 -46.25 -5.53 -15.98
N ALA A 541 -46.39 -6.51 -15.09
CA ALA A 541 -47.68 -7.14 -14.81
C ALA A 541 -48.69 -6.16 -14.22
N LEU A 542 -48.26 -5.32 -13.26
CA LEU A 542 -49.12 -4.30 -12.67
C LEU A 542 -49.57 -3.26 -13.70
N SER A 543 -48.65 -2.79 -14.55
CA SER A 543 -48.96 -1.85 -15.63
C SER A 543 -49.95 -2.43 -16.64
N ALA A 544 -49.73 -3.67 -17.09
CA ALA A 544 -50.64 -4.39 -17.98
C ALA A 544 -52.02 -4.60 -17.36
N PHE A 545 -52.06 -4.97 -16.07
CA PHE A 545 -53.30 -5.16 -15.32
C PHE A 545 -54.11 -3.86 -15.20
N GLN A 546 -53.46 -2.75 -14.82
CA GLN A 546 -54.10 -1.43 -14.76
C GLN A 546 -54.58 -0.95 -16.13
N GLY A 547 -53.92 -1.36 -17.21
CA GLY A 547 -54.35 -1.15 -18.59
C GLY A 547 -55.48 -2.08 -19.07
N GLY A 548 -56.03 -2.94 -18.20
CA GLY A 548 -57.10 -3.88 -18.54
C GLY A 548 -56.65 -5.11 -19.32
N GLN A 549 -55.35 -5.36 -19.44
CA GLN A 549 -54.77 -6.48 -20.20
C GLN A 549 -54.35 -7.60 -19.25
N ALA A 550 -55.35 -8.29 -18.66
CA ALA A 550 -55.12 -9.35 -17.67
C ALA A 550 -54.30 -10.53 -18.23
N GLU A 551 -54.46 -10.88 -19.51
CA GLU A 551 -53.64 -11.92 -20.17
C GLU A 551 -52.16 -11.50 -20.21
N ALA A 552 -51.86 -10.28 -20.66
CA ALA A 552 -50.48 -9.78 -20.73
C ALA A 552 -49.84 -9.74 -19.33
N ALA A 553 -50.60 -9.36 -18.30
CA ALA A 553 -50.15 -9.41 -16.91
C ALA A 553 -49.78 -10.84 -16.47
N ALA A 554 -50.61 -11.83 -16.80
CA ALA A 554 -50.33 -13.24 -16.53
C ALA A 554 -49.06 -13.73 -17.26
N ARG A 555 -48.89 -13.36 -18.54
CA ARG A 555 -47.70 -13.74 -19.33
C ARG A 555 -46.41 -13.14 -18.77
N HIS A 556 -46.43 -11.90 -18.26
CA HIS A 556 -45.27 -11.29 -17.61
C HIS A 556 -44.85 -12.04 -16.33
N LEU A 557 -45.81 -12.48 -15.51
CA LEU A 557 -45.55 -13.29 -14.32
C LEU A 557 -45.11 -14.71 -14.68
N GLN A 558 -45.68 -15.31 -15.73
CA GLN A 558 -45.31 -16.64 -16.21
C GLN A 558 -43.82 -16.73 -16.57
N ALA A 559 -43.22 -15.65 -17.08
CA ALA A 559 -41.79 -15.59 -17.39
C ALA A 559 -40.89 -15.77 -16.16
N LEU A 560 -41.39 -15.51 -14.94
CA LEU A 560 -40.63 -15.72 -13.69
C LEU A 560 -40.50 -17.19 -13.30
N ILE A 561 -41.39 -18.07 -13.78
CA ILE A 561 -41.33 -19.51 -13.45
C ILE A 561 -39.98 -20.10 -13.86
N GLY A 562 -39.45 -19.67 -15.00
CA GLY A 562 -38.14 -20.10 -15.46
C GLY A 562 -36.99 -19.65 -14.56
N TRP A 563 -37.17 -18.64 -13.71
CA TRP A 563 -36.15 -18.02 -12.86
C TRP A 563 -36.22 -18.49 -11.40
N ILE A 564 -37.42 -18.51 -10.80
CA ILE A 564 -37.62 -18.86 -9.38
C ILE A 564 -38.25 -20.25 -9.18
N GLY A 565 -38.62 -20.94 -10.27
CA GLY A 565 -39.32 -22.21 -10.21
C GLY A 565 -40.83 -22.04 -10.02
N GLU A 566 -41.50 -23.16 -9.73
CA GLU A 566 -42.95 -23.23 -9.56
C GLU A 566 -43.37 -22.86 -8.13
N GLU A 567 -43.24 -21.59 -7.76
CA GLU A 567 -43.72 -21.12 -6.46
C GLU A 567 -45.27 -21.12 -6.40
N PRO A 568 -45.90 -21.73 -5.38
CA PRO A 568 -47.36 -21.88 -5.33
C PRO A 568 -48.12 -20.56 -5.44
N GLU A 569 -47.61 -19.50 -4.82
CA GLU A 569 -48.26 -18.18 -4.80
C GLU A 569 -48.18 -17.48 -6.16
N LEU A 570 -47.03 -17.57 -6.85
CA LEU A 570 -46.89 -17.08 -8.22
C LEU A 570 -47.87 -17.78 -9.18
N LEU A 571 -47.97 -19.10 -9.08
CA LEU A 571 -48.87 -19.90 -9.93
C LEU A 571 -50.35 -19.56 -9.69
N ARG A 572 -50.75 -19.33 -8.43
CA ARG A 572 -52.11 -18.85 -8.09
C ARG A 572 -52.39 -17.48 -8.70
N ASN A 573 -51.47 -16.52 -8.54
CA ASN A 573 -51.61 -15.18 -9.10
C ASN A 573 -51.73 -15.20 -10.64
N ILE A 574 -50.99 -16.08 -11.33
CA ILE A 574 -51.11 -16.27 -12.79
C ILE A 574 -52.49 -16.82 -13.15
N ALA A 575 -52.98 -17.83 -12.42
CA ALA A 575 -54.29 -18.42 -12.69
C ALA A 575 -55.43 -17.41 -12.54
N ASP A 576 -55.41 -16.61 -11.46
CA ASP A 576 -56.44 -15.60 -11.21
C ASP A 576 -56.47 -14.51 -12.29
N LEU A 577 -55.31 -14.13 -12.83
CA LEU A 577 -55.21 -13.19 -13.96
C LEU A 577 -55.71 -13.81 -15.28
N LEU A 578 -55.44 -15.09 -15.53
CA LEU A 578 -55.94 -15.80 -16.71
C LEU A 578 -57.46 -15.99 -16.69
N ASP A 579 -58.05 -16.24 -15.51
CA ASP A 579 -59.50 -16.29 -15.35
C ASP A 579 -60.16 -14.95 -15.65
N GLN A 580 -59.56 -13.85 -15.18
CA GLN A 580 -60.03 -12.50 -15.47
C GLN A 580 -59.91 -12.15 -16.95
N ALA A 581 -58.98 -12.77 -17.67
CA ALA A 581 -58.85 -12.68 -19.12
C ALA A 581 -59.82 -13.62 -19.89
N GLY A 582 -60.57 -14.48 -19.21
CA GLY A 582 -61.48 -15.46 -19.83
C GLY A 582 -60.81 -16.74 -20.34
N ILE A 583 -59.57 -17.02 -19.93
CA ILE A 583 -58.76 -18.18 -20.36
C ILE A 583 -58.78 -19.28 -19.28
N SER A 584 -59.96 -19.81 -19.00
CA SER A 584 -60.21 -20.69 -17.85
C SER A 584 -59.51 -22.07 -17.93
N GLU A 585 -59.21 -22.56 -19.13
CA GLU A 585 -58.52 -23.85 -19.32
C GLU A 585 -57.07 -23.78 -18.85
N GLU A 586 -56.31 -22.75 -19.29
CA GLU A 586 -54.95 -22.51 -18.81
C GLU A 586 -54.94 -22.19 -17.31
N ALA A 587 -55.89 -21.37 -16.82
CA ALA A 587 -56.01 -21.04 -15.41
C ALA A 587 -56.15 -22.29 -14.52
N THR A 588 -56.97 -23.26 -14.96
CA THR A 588 -57.17 -24.53 -14.24
C THR A 588 -55.88 -25.35 -14.17
N SER A 589 -55.10 -25.39 -15.25
CA SER A 589 -53.77 -26.04 -15.29
C SER A 589 -52.80 -25.41 -14.29
N PHE A 590 -52.74 -24.08 -14.24
CA PHE A 590 -51.89 -23.37 -13.27
C PHE A 590 -52.32 -23.60 -11.81
N ARG A 591 -53.63 -23.67 -11.50
CA ARG A 591 -54.10 -24.02 -10.15
C ARG A 591 -53.72 -25.44 -9.74
N GLN A 592 -53.79 -26.40 -10.65
CA GLN A 592 -53.37 -27.78 -10.38
C GLN A 592 -51.87 -27.86 -10.10
N ARG A 593 -51.04 -27.16 -10.89
CA ARG A 593 -49.60 -27.06 -10.66
C ARG A 593 -49.27 -26.40 -9.32
N ALA A 594 -50.01 -25.36 -8.93
CA ALA A 594 -49.85 -24.72 -7.63
C ALA A 594 -50.10 -25.69 -6.46
N GLN A 595 -51.17 -26.49 -6.54
CA GLN A 595 -51.50 -27.51 -5.53
C GLN A 595 -50.42 -28.60 -5.44
N LEU A 596 -49.92 -29.07 -6.58
CA LEU A 596 -48.83 -30.06 -6.63
C LEU A 596 -47.54 -29.50 -6.03
N SER A 597 -47.19 -28.26 -6.35
CA SER A 597 -46.00 -27.60 -5.79
C SER A 597 -46.10 -27.41 -4.27
N GLU A 598 -47.27 -27.03 -3.76
CA GLU A 598 -47.54 -26.86 -2.32
C GLU A 598 -47.43 -28.19 -1.56
N GLN A 599 -47.91 -29.29 -2.14
CA GLN A 599 -47.74 -30.64 -1.60
C GLN A 599 -46.27 -31.09 -1.58
N ASN A 600 -45.50 -30.74 -2.61
CA ASN A 600 -44.08 -31.09 -2.71
C ASN A 600 -43.19 -30.22 -1.80
N SER A 601 -43.65 -29.02 -1.44
CA SER A 601 -42.93 -28.06 -0.59
C SER A 601 -43.22 -28.24 0.91
N ALA A 602 -44.26 -29.00 1.27
CA ALA A 602 -44.56 -29.33 2.66
C ALA A 602 -43.47 -30.27 3.23
N PRO A 603 -42.96 -30.04 4.46
CA PRO A 603 -42.02 -30.97 5.08
C PRO A 603 -42.67 -32.36 5.19
N PRO A 604 -41.91 -33.46 5.01
CA PRO A 604 -42.47 -34.79 5.08
C PRO A 604 -43.15 -34.97 6.44
N ALA A 605 -44.41 -35.41 6.42
CA ALA A 605 -45.14 -35.78 7.62
C ALA A 605 -44.48 -37.02 8.25
N GLY A 606 -43.47 -36.80 9.10
CA GLY A 606 -42.76 -37.91 9.76
C GLY A 606 -41.34 -37.65 10.24
N THR A 607 -41.03 -36.52 10.87
CA THR A 607 -39.88 -36.42 11.80
C THR A 607 -40.33 -35.82 13.13
N THR A 608 -40.93 -36.66 13.96
CA THR A 608 -40.90 -36.47 15.41
C THR A 608 -39.46 -36.41 15.86
N ASP A 609 -39.15 -35.31 16.54
CA ASP A 609 -38.05 -35.13 17.46
C ASP A 609 -37.66 -36.42 18.21
N ARG A 610 -36.45 -36.90 17.93
CA ARG A 610 -35.60 -37.62 18.87
C ARG A 610 -34.15 -37.22 18.60
N ARG A 611 -33.80 -35.97 18.90
CA ARG A 611 -32.57 -35.55 19.59
C ARG A 611 -32.42 -34.05 19.71
#